data_AF-A0A7Y9PIR3-F1
#
_entry.id   AF-A0A7Y9PIR3-F1
#
_cell.length_a   1.000
_cell.length_b   1.000
_cell.length_c   1.000
_cell.angle_alpha   90.00
_cell.angle_beta   90.00
_cell.angle_gamma   90.00
#
_symmetry.space_group_name_H-M   'P 1'
#
loop_
_entity.id
_entity.type
_entity.pdbx_description
1 polymer ?
#
loop_
_entity_poly.entity_id
_entity_poly.type
_entity_poly.pdbx_seq_one_letter_code
_entity_poly.pdbx_strand_id
1 'polypeptide(L)' 'MLAIVALSVVPVRVQRVADVFGTVSDTSGAVVSGAAVFLRNLGTNGTRHHTQP' A
#
# COMPACT_ATOMS: atom_id res chain seq x y z
N MET A 1 37.07 -25.54 -11.73
CA MET A 1 36.36 -24.34 -12.21
C MET A 1 35.07 -24.22 -11.40
N LEU A 2 34.89 -23.08 -10.77
CA LEU A 2 34.06 -22.79 -9.60
C LEU A 2 32.55 -22.88 -9.93
N ALA A 3 31.84 -23.90 -9.43
CA ALA A 3 30.39 -24.00 -9.50
C ALA A 3 29.75 -23.37 -8.25
N ILE A 4 29.89 -22.06 -8.08
CA ILE A 4 29.30 -21.31 -6.95
C ILE A 4 28.82 -19.93 -7.43
N VAL A 5 27.85 -19.86 -8.35
CA VAL A 5 27.10 -18.61 -8.62
C VAL A 5 25.66 -18.93 -9.03
N ALA A 6 24.97 -19.78 -8.28
CA ALA A 6 23.55 -20.09 -8.53
C ALA A 6 22.65 -19.70 -7.35
N LEU A 7 22.99 -18.64 -6.61
CA LEU A 7 22.25 -18.25 -5.41
C LEU A 7 22.21 -16.71 -5.22
N SER A 8 21.60 -15.98 -6.14
CA SER A 8 21.33 -14.53 -5.90
C SER A 8 20.13 -13.97 -6.64
N VAL A 9 19.15 -14.81 -6.99
CA VAL A 9 17.86 -14.34 -7.51
C VAL A 9 16.72 -14.96 -6.71
N VAL A 10 16.69 -14.70 -5.40
CA VAL A 10 15.40 -14.70 -4.71
C VAL A 10 14.86 -13.30 -4.95
N PRO A 11 13.87 -13.12 -5.84
CA PRO A 11 13.32 -11.81 -6.08
C PRO A 11 12.70 -11.33 -4.77
N VAL A 12 13.00 -10.08 -4.42
CA VAL A 12 12.46 -9.29 -3.30
C VAL A 12 10.94 -9.08 -3.54
N ARG A 13 10.18 -10.17 -3.63
CA ARG A 13 8.73 -10.21 -3.82
C ARG A 13 8.00 -10.36 -2.48
N VAL A 14 8.61 -9.90 -1.40
CA VAL A 14 7.89 -9.60 -0.16
C VAL A 14 7.73 -8.08 -0.09
N GLN A 15 7.12 -7.49 -1.12
CA GLN A 15 6.29 -6.32 -0.84
C GLN A 15 5.10 -6.87 -0.06
N ARG A 16 5.15 -6.79 1.27
CA ARG A 16 3.95 -7.00 2.09
C ARG A 16 2.92 -6.02 1.57
N VAL A 17 1.94 -6.53 0.82
CA VAL A 17 0.76 -5.78 0.45
C VAL A 17 -0.03 -5.69 1.75
N ALA A 18 0.16 -4.59 2.48
CA ALA A 18 -0.71 -4.28 3.59
C ALA A 18 -1.99 -3.69 3.00
N ASP A 19 -3.10 -4.39 3.17
CA ASP A 19 -4.40 -3.83 2.86
C ASP A 19 -4.78 -2.83 3.95
N VAL A 20 -5.22 -1.64 3.53
CA VAL A 20 -5.63 -0.55 4.42
C VAL A 20 -7.12 -0.37 4.21
N PHE A 21 -7.89 -0.53 5.29
CA PHE A 21 -9.34 -0.34 5.31
C PHE A 21 -9.67 0.79 6.29
N GLY A 22 -10.70 1.58 5.98
CA GLY A 22 -11.16 2.65 6.84
C GLY A 22 -12.36 3.40 6.27
N THR A 23 -12.96 4.24 7.10
CA THR A 23 -14.08 5.13 6.75
C THR A 23 -13.74 6.56 7.14
N VAL A 24 -14.07 7.52 6.29
CA VAL A 24 -14.00 8.95 6.57
C VAL A 24 -15.33 9.38 7.18
N SER A 25 -15.27 9.92 8.40
CA SER A 25 -16.42 10.49 9.09
C SER A 25 -16.21 11.97 9.43
N ASP A 26 -17.29 12.73 9.51
CA ASP A 26 -17.27 14.12 10.00
C ASP A 26 -17.27 14.19 11.54
N THR A 27 -17.33 15.40 12.09
CA THR A 27 -17.32 15.63 13.56
C THR A 27 -18.57 15.12 14.27
N SER A 28 -19.65 14.81 13.54
CA SER A 28 -20.86 14.19 14.09
C SER A 28 -20.79 12.66 14.10
N GLY A 29 -19.78 12.08 13.43
CA GLY A 29 -19.65 10.64 13.22
C GLY A 29 -20.34 10.12 11.96
N ALA A 30 -20.90 11.00 11.11
CA ALA A 30 -21.53 10.60 9.86
C ALA A 30 -20.48 10.28 8.78
N VAL A 31 -20.73 9.24 7.98
CA VAL A 31 -19.86 8.82 6.88
C VAL A 31 -19.90 9.84 5.73
N VAL A 32 -18.73 10.31 5.31
CA VAL A 32 -18.59 11.32 4.24
C VAL A 32 -18.47 10.64 2.87
N SER A 33 -19.59 10.48 2.15
CA SER A 33 -19.58 9.95 0.78
C SER A 33 -18.83 10.90 -0.16
N GLY A 34 -18.09 10.35 -1.13
CA GLY A 34 -17.28 11.11 -2.09
C GLY A 34 -15.95 11.66 -1.54
N ALA A 35 -15.60 11.34 -0.29
CA ALA A 35 -14.30 11.73 0.27
C ALA A 35 -13.14 11.14 -0.53
N ALA A 36 -12.20 12.00 -0.95
CA ALA A 36 -10.99 11.59 -1.65
C ALA A 36 -9.85 11.34 -0.65
N VAL A 37 -9.27 10.14 -0.70
CA VAL A 37 -8.19 9.70 0.19
C VAL A 37 -6.95 9.39 -0.64
N PHE A 38 -5.83 9.99 -0.25
CA PHE A 38 -4.51 9.76 -0.85
C PHE A 38 -3.59 9.10 0.17
N LEU A 39 -3.09 7.92 -0.16
CA LEU A 39 -2.16 7.16 0.67
C LEU A 39 -0.79 7.16 0.00
N ARG A 40 0.25 7.58 0.73
CA ARG A 40 1.65 7.48 0.28
C ARG A 40 2.41 6.51 1.17
N ASN A 41 2.97 5.48 0.57
CA ASN A 41 3.92 4.60 1.25
C ASN A 41 5.32 5.22 1.17
N LEU A 42 5.91 5.59 2.31
CA LEU A 42 7.22 6.23 2.35
C LEU A 42 8.38 5.26 2.07
N GLY A 43 8.21 3.96 2.33
CA GLY A 43 9.23 2.94 2.05
C GLY A 43 9.35 2.57 0.58
N THR A 44 8.25 2.68 -0.18
CA THR A 44 8.23 2.36 -1.63
C THR A 44 8.01 3.57 -2.54
N ASN A 45 7.71 4.74 -1.96
CA ASN A 45 7.22 5.93 -2.66
C ASN A 45 5.95 5.72 -3.50
N GLY A 46 5.24 4.59 -3.34
CA GLY A 46 4.00 4.32 -4.03
C GLY A 46 2.85 5.17 -3.49
N THR A 47 1.98 5.66 -4.38
CA THR A 47 0.76 6.37 -4.03
C THR A 47 -0.49 5.59 -4.47
N ARG A 48 -1.56 5.70 -3.68
CA ARG A 48 -2.88 5.15 -4.01
C ARG A 48 -3.93 6.22 -3.77
N HIS A 49 -4.93 6.26 -4.64
CA HIS A 49 -6.07 7.16 -4.55
C HIS A 49 -7.35 6.33 -4.43
N HIS A 50 -8.24 6.72 -3.52
CA HIS A 50 -9.52 6.08 -3.32
C HIS A 50 -10.60 7.13 -3.05
N THR A 51 -11.79 6.90 -3.58
CA THR A 51 -12.97 7.70 -3.31
C THR A 51 -13.96 6.86 -2.51
N GLN A 52 -14.35 7.39 -1.35
CA GLN A 52 -15.32 6.73 -0.49
C GLN A 52 -16.68 6.67 -1.21
N PRO A 53 -17.31 5.49 -1.27
CA PRO A 53 -18.63 5.34 -1.87
C PRO A 53 -19.69 6.21 -1.17
#